data_AF-A0A3D1G336-F1
#
_entry.id   AF-A0A3D1G336-F1
#
_cell.length_a   1.000
_cell.length_b   1.000
_cell.length_c   1.000
_cell.angle_alpha   90.00
_cell.angle_beta   90.00
_cell.angle_gamma   90.00
#
_symmetry.space_group_name_H-M   'P 1'
#
loop_
_entity.id
_entity.type
_entity.pdbx_description
1 polymer ?
#
loop_
_entity_poly.entity_id
_entity_poly.type
_entity_poly.pdbx_seq_one_letter_code
_entity_poly.pdbx_strand_id
1 'polypeptide(L)'
;DDALARVGERLVVADALADTIAEACGITGFTREDSVPTSAFADTVLKHPLNGKGYDHDVPMLPADYVTTEQGTGIVHIAPGHGAEDYVLGMAHGVPVPETVGA
;
A
#
# COMPACT_ATOMS: atom_id res chain seq x y z
N ASP A 1 13.74 -18.76 -8.50
CA ASP A 1 13.03 -18.45 -9.75
C ASP A 1 11.56 -18.05 -9.57
N ASP A 2 10.99 -18.14 -8.36
CA ASP A 2 9.59 -17.74 -8.08
C ASP A 2 9.45 -16.40 -7.33
N ALA A 3 10.52 -15.59 -7.28
CA ALA A 3 10.47 -14.31 -6.60
C ALA A 3 9.50 -13.36 -7.30
N LEU A 4 8.59 -12.74 -6.52
CA LEU A 4 7.60 -11.79 -7.07
C LEU A 4 8.23 -10.45 -7.48
N ALA A 5 9.36 -10.10 -6.87
CA ALA A 5 10.13 -8.89 -7.17
C ALA A 5 11.22 -9.17 -8.23
N ARG A 6 11.54 -8.16 -9.04
CA ARG A 6 12.60 -8.25 -10.07
C ARG A 6 13.92 -7.71 -9.55
N VAL A 7 15.04 -8.25 -10.04
CA VAL A 7 16.37 -7.70 -9.74
C VAL A 7 16.46 -6.25 -10.24
N GLY A 8 16.86 -5.34 -9.35
CA GLY A 8 16.94 -3.90 -9.63
C GLY A 8 15.62 -3.14 -9.42
N GLU A 9 14.54 -3.83 -9.04
CA GLU A 9 13.30 -3.18 -8.62
C GLU A 9 13.48 -2.51 -7.25
N ARG A 10 12.89 -1.32 -7.09
CA ARG A 10 12.95 -0.54 -5.86
C ARG A 10 11.61 -0.62 -5.17
N LEU A 11 11.63 -1.13 -3.94
CA LEU A 11 10.43 -1.30 -3.12
C LEU A 11 10.52 -0.40 -1.90
N VAL A 12 9.38 0.15 -1.48
CA VAL A 12 9.23 0.90 -0.23
C VAL A 12 8.43 0.03 0.72
N VAL A 13 9.05 -0.34 1.83
CA VAL A 13 8.46 -1.19 2.89
C VAL A 13 8.89 -0.65 4.25
N ALA A 14 8.16 -0.99 5.31
CA ALA A 14 8.62 -0.71 6.66
C ALA A 14 9.90 -1.50 6.97
N ASP A 15 10.92 -0.81 7.51
CA ASP A 15 12.22 -1.40 7.85
C ASP A 15 12.08 -2.65 8.74
N ALA A 16 11.15 -2.62 9.72
CA ALA A 16 10.91 -3.74 10.64
C ALA A 16 10.31 -4.99 9.97
N LEU A 17 9.72 -4.86 8.78
CA LEU A 17 9.04 -5.92 8.05
C LEU A 17 9.84 -6.41 6.83
N ALA A 18 10.97 -5.76 6.51
CA ALA A 18 11.73 -6.02 5.29
C ALA A 18 12.18 -7.49 5.15
N ASP A 19 12.74 -8.08 6.22
CA ASP A 19 13.19 -9.47 6.21
C ASP A 19 12.02 -10.46 6.05
N THR A 20 10.91 -10.22 6.74
CA THR A 20 9.70 -11.04 6.64
C THR A 20 9.10 -11.01 5.24
N ILE A 21 9.07 -9.83 4.61
CA ILE A 21 8.60 -9.67 3.23
C ILE A 21 9.55 -10.37 2.26
N ALA A 22 10.87 -10.23 2.47
CA ALA A 22 11.86 -10.87 1.62
C ALA A 22 11.70 -12.39 1.63
N GLU A 23 11.54 -12.99 2.80
CA GLU A 23 11.26 -14.43 2.94
C GLU A 23 9.97 -14.83 2.24
N ALA A 24 8.86 -14.14 2.53
CA ALA A 24 7.54 -14.45 1.98
C ALA A 24 7.47 -14.30 0.45
N CYS A 25 8.23 -13.36 -0.12
CA CYS A 25 8.28 -13.10 -1.55
C CYS A 25 9.41 -13.83 -2.28
N GLY A 26 10.19 -14.67 -1.59
CA GLY A 26 11.32 -15.40 -2.17
C GLY A 26 12.48 -14.50 -2.64
N ILE A 27 12.61 -13.31 -2.08
CA ILE A 27 13.68 -12.36 -2.38
C ILE A 27 14.95 -12.84 -1.68
N THR A 28 15.95 -13.25 -2.47
CA THR A 28 17.20 -13.84 -1.96
C THR A 28 18.25 -12.81 -1.55
N GLY A 29 18.06 -11.55 -1.92
CA GLY A 29 18.94 -10.47 -1.53
C GLY A 29 18.34 -9.11 -1.86
N PHE A 30 18.48 -8.17 -0.93
CA PHE A 30 18.12 -6.78 -1.11
C PHE A 30 19.17 -5.89 -0.45
N THR A 31 19.20 -4.62 -0.81
CA THR A 31 20.06 -3.61 -0.17
C THR A 31 19.17 -2.45 0.23
N ARG A 32 19.27 -2.01 1.48
CA ARG A 32 18.58 -0.80 1.94
C ARG A 32 19.25 0.41 1.30
N GLU A 33 18.55 1.09 0.40
CA GLU A 33 19.09 2.26 -0.30
C GLU A 33 18.94 3.56 0.50
N ASP A 34 17.77 3.80 1.08
CA ASP A 34 17.45 5.04 1.79
C ASP A 34 16.29 4.84 2.80
N SER A 35 16.03 5.84 3.63
CA SER A 35 14.85 5.95 4.49
C SER A 35 13.89 7.01 3.96
N VAL A 36 12.62 6.64 3.77
CA VAL A 36 11.58 7.58 3.34
C VAL A 36 10.76 8.01 4.56
N PRO A 37 10.80 9.29 4.97
CA PRO A 37 9.97 9.77 6.06
C PRO A 37 8.49 9.75 5.65
N THR A 38 7.58 9.53 6.61
CA THR A 38 6.14 9.48 6.32
C THR A 38 5.61 10.77 5.70
N SER A 39 6.22 11.91 6.02
CA SER A 39 5.90 13.21 5.43
C SER A 39 6.16 13.27 3.92
N ALA A 40 7.03 12.42 3.37
CA ALA A 40 7.27 12.36 1.93
C ALA A 40 6.09 11.72 1.17
N PHE A 41 5.18 11.02 1.86
CA PHE A 41 3.97 10.47 1.26
C PHE A 41 2.79 11.43 1.26
N ALA A 42 2.92 12.59 1.92
CA ALA A 42 1.88 13.62 1.89
C ALA A 42 1.60 14.01 0.43
N ASP A 43 0.32 14.11 0.08
CA ASP A 43 -0.17 14.44 -1.26
C ASP A 43 0.31 13.50 -2.38
N THR A 44 0.86 12.33 -2.05
CA THR A 44 1.29 11.35 -3.05
C THR A 44 0.08 10.64 -3.64
N VAL A 45 0.02 10.64 -4.97
CA VAL A 45 -0.98 9.90 -5.74
C VAL A 45 -0.28 8.76 -6.47
N LEU A 46 -0.75 7.54 -6.21
CA LEU A 46 -0.27 6.31 -6.81
C LEU A 46 -1.15 5.92 -8.01
N LYS A 47 -0.62 5.01 -8.82
CA LYS A 47 -1.40 4.34 -9.87
C LYS A 47 -1.82 2.96 -9.40
N HIS A 48 -3.06 2.59 -9.70
CA HIS A 48 -3.55 1.25 -9.43
C HIS A 48 -2.72 0.19 -10.19
N PRO A 49 -2.47 -1.01 -9.63
CA PRO A 49 -1.75 -2.08 -10.32
C PRO A 49 -2.36 -2.51 -11.67
N LEU A 50 -3.66 -2.26 -11.85
CA LEU A 50 -4.41 -2.48 -13.10
C LEU A 50 -4.60 -1.21 -13.94
N ASN A 51 -3.80 -0.17 -13.72
CA ASN A 51 -3.82 1.05 -14.53
C ASN A 51 -3.70 0.73 -16.03
N GLY A 52 -4.48 1.40 -16.88
CA GLY A 52 -4.63 1.08 -18.30
C GLY A 52 -5.55 -0.10 -18.61
N LYS A 53 -6.16 -0.73 -17.59
CA LYS A 53 -7.16 -1.81 -17.74
C LYS A 53 -8.53 -1.42 -17.14
N GLY A 54 -8.88 -0.13 -17.18
CA GLY A 54 -10.11 0.41 -16.60
C GLY A 54 -9.98 0.90 -15.15
N TYR A 55 -8.78 0.84 -14.56
CA TYR A 55 -8.47 1.36 -13.23
C TYR A 55 -7.56 2.59 -13.35
N ASP A 56 -8.09 3.63 -13.98
CA ASP A 56 -7.37 4.87 -14.29
C ASP A 56 -7.64 6.01 -13.30
N HIS A 57 -8.28 5.68 -12.17
CA HIS A 57 -8.52 6.62 -11.08
C HIS A 57 -7.26 6.85 -10.24
N ASP A 58 -7.22 8.00 -9.56
CA ASP A 58 -6.17 8.35 -8.62
C ASP A 58 -6.25 7.48 -7.36
N VAL A 59 -5.09 7.03 -6.86
CA VAL A 59 -4.98 6.26 -5.61
C VAL A 59 -4.17 7.09 -4.60
N PRO A 60 -4.81 7.95 -3.79
CA PRO A 60 -4.11 8.80 -2.84
C PRO A 60 -3.53 7.98 -1.69
N MET A 61 -2.32 8.34 -1.23
CA MET A 61 -1.81 7.86 0.05
C MET A 61 -2.46 8.63 1.19
N LEU A 62 -3.07 7.91 2.13
CA LEU A 62 -3.77 8.49 3.28
C LEU A 62 -3.10 8.05 4.59
N PRO A 63 -2.98 8.95 5.58
CA PRO A 63 -2.51 8.57 6.92
C PRO A 63 -3.59 7.74 7.63
N ALA A 64 -3.19 6.60 8.20
CA ALA A 64 -4.08 5.69 8.90
C ALA A 64 -3.47 5.28 10.25
N ASP A 65 -4.15 5.59 11.35
CA ASP A 65 -3.66 5.31 12.71
C ASP A 65 -3.73 3.82 13.09
N TYR A 66 -4.47 3.03 12.31
CA TYR A 66 -4.65 1.59 12.53
C TYR A 66 -3.60 0.72 11.81
N VAL A 67 -2.68 1.33 11.06
CA VAL A 67 -1.58 0.62 10.39
C VAL A 67 -0.40 0.49 11.33
N THR A 68 0.02 -0.74 11.62
CA THR A 68 1.15 -1.03 12.51
C THR A 68 2.29 -1.69 11.74
N THR A 69 3.45 -1.80 12.38
CA THR A 69 4.61 -2.54 11.84
C THR A 69 4.64 -4.00 12.31
N GLU A 70 3.52 -4.54 12.80
CA GLU A 70 3.44 -5.93 13.28
C GLU A 70 3.17 -6.92 12.15
N GLN A 71 2.43 -6.49 11.12
CA GLN A 71 2.00 -7.34 10.01
C GLN A 71 1.94 -6.57 8.68
N GLY A 72 2.07 -7.30 7.57
CA GLY A 72 1.98 -6.75 6.22
C GLY A 72 3.28 -6.11 5.76
N THR A 73 3.18 -4.90 5.19
CA THR A 73 4.33 -4.17 4.63
C THR A 73 4.54 -2.78 5.23
N GLY A 74 3.68 -2.37 6.16
CA GLY A 74 3.58 -1.00 6.68
C GLY A 74 2.83 -0.03 5.76
N ILE A 75 2.36 -0.49 4.59
CA ILE A 75 1.47 0.25 3.70
C ILE A 75 0.32 -0.69 3.34
N VAL A 76 -0.92 -0.23 3.53
CA VAL A 76 -2.12 -1.03 3.26
C VAL A 76 -2.92 -0.43 2.12
N HIS A 77 -3.52 -1.29 1.31
CA HIS A 77 -4.59 -0.85 0.41
C HIS A 77 -5.87 -0.68 1.24
N ILE A 78 -6.71 0.27 0.85
CA ILE A 78 -8.00 0.49 1.51
C ILE A 78 -9.14 0.10 0.57
N ALA A 79 -10.20 -0.48 1.13
CA ALA A 79 -11.42 -0.84 0.43
C ALA A 79 -12.65 -0.28 1.17
N PRO A 80 -12.97 1.02 1.03
CA PRO A 80 -14.04 1.68 1.79
C PRO A 80 -15.42 1.02 1.71
N GLY A 81 -15.72 0.30 0.63
CA GLY A 81 -17.00 -0.43 0.48
C GLY A 81 -17.09 -1.73 1.27
N HIS A 82 -15.96 -2.23 1.82
CA HIS A 82 -15.84 -3.58 2.39
C HIS A 82 -15.14 -3.62 3.76
N GLY A 83 -14.57 -2.51 4.25
CA GLY A 83 -13.92 -2.41 5.56
C GLY A 83 -14.45 -1.21 6.35
N ALA A 84 -14.71 -1.38 7.65
CA ALA A 84 -15.28 -0.32 8.48
C ALA A 84 -14.27 0.82 8.72
N GLU A 85 -13.01 0.47 9.02
CA GLU A 85 -11.91 1.41 9.20
C GLU A 85 -11.62 2.18 7.92
N ASP A 86 -11.59 1.48 6.78
CA ASP A 86 -11.38 2.07 5.45
C ASP A 86 -12.54 2.97 5.04
N TYR A 87 -13.78 2.63 5.40
CA TYR A 87 -14.95 3.47 5.17
C TYR A 87 -14.82 4.80 5.93
N VAL A 88 -14.47 4.74 7.21
CA VAL A 88 -14.28 5.94 8.04
C VAL A 88 -13.14 6.80 7.49
N LEU A 89 -12.00 6.19 7.14
CA LEU A 89 -10.86 6.88 6.56
C LEU A 89 -11.20 7.52 5.21
N GLY A 90 -11.86 6.77 4.33
CA GLY A 90 -12.28 7.23 3.00
C GLY A 90 -13.27 8.39 3.09
N MET A 91 -14.27 8.30 3.97
CA MET A 91 -15.22 9.39 4.22
C MET A 91 -14.54 10.66 4.73
N ALA A 92 -13.58 10.53 5.66
CA ALA A 92 -12.83 11.68 6.19
C ALA A 92 -12.00 12.40 5.12
N HIS A 93 -11.58 11.69 4.06
CA HIS A 93 -10.74 12.21 2.98
C HIS A 93 -11.48 12.38 1.64
N GLY A 94 -12.81 12.23 1.62
CA GLY A 94 -13.63 12.44 0.43
C GLY A 94 -13.45 11.38 -0.68
N VAL A 95 -13.01 10.16 -0.33
CA VAL A 95 -12.89 9.05 -1.26
C VAL A 95 -14.29 8.54 -1.64
N PRO A 96 -14.65 8.46 -2.94
CA PRO A 96 -15.93 7.92 -3.37
C PRO A 96 -16.09 6.44 -2.96
N VAL A 97 -17.28 6.08 -2.46
CA VAL A 97 -17.63 4.70 -2.10
C VAL A 97 -18.78 4.21 -2.98
N PRO A 98 -18.52 3.84 -4.25
CA PRO A 98 -19.58 3.55 -5.22
C PRO A 98 -20.24 2.18 -5.03
N GLU A 99 -19.53 1.21 -4.42
CA GLU A 99 -20.04 -0.15 -4.24
C GLU A 99 -20.00 -0.53 -2.75
N THR A 100 -21.10 -0.24 -2.05
CA THR A 100 -21.36 -0.77 -0.71
C THR A 100 -22.14 -2.06 -0.85
N VAL A 101 -21.72 -3.14 -0.18
CA VAL A 101 -22.52 -4.36 -0.09
C VAL A 101 -23.78 -4.05 0.72
N GLY A 102 -24.89 -3.74 0.04
CA GLY A 102 -26.17 -3.43 0.68
C GLY A 102 -27.00 -2.27 0.11
N ALA A 103 -26.67 -1.74 -1.07
CA ALA A 103 -27.55 -0.84 -1.81
C ALA A 103 -28.44 -1.61 -2.81
#